data_AF-A0A067RS25-F1
#
_entry.id   AF-A0A067RS25-F1
#
_cell.length_a   1.000
_cell.length_b   1.000
_cell.length_c   1.000
_cell.angle_alpha   90.00
_cell.angle_beta   90.00
_cell.angle_gamma   90.00
#
_symmetry.space_group_name_H-M   'P 1'
#
loop_
_entity.id
_entity.type
_entity.pdbx_description
1 polymer ?
#
loop_
_entity_poly.entity_id
_entity_poly.type
_entity_poly.pdbx_seq_one_letter_code
_entity_poly.pdbx_strand_id
1 'polypeptide(L)' 'CDFFLFPKLKIQLKGRRFETIEELQAESQMVLDRLTKKDFQGCFHTWQGRWDRCVHSQGNYFEGDG' A
#
# COMPACT_ATOMS: atom_id res chain seq x y z
N CYS A 1 -2.40 6.19 -1.22
CA CYS A 1 -1.07 5.57 -1.00
C CYS A 1 -1.08 4.59 0.16
N ASP A 2 -1.67 4.93 1.31
CA ASP A 2 -1.66 4.06 2.50
C ASP A 2 -2.27 2.67 2.27
N PHE A 3 -3.30 2.58 1.44
CA PHE A 3 -3.95 1.32 1.08
C PHE A 3 -3.23 0.49 0.01
N PHE A 4 -2.13 1.00 -0.55
CA PHE A 4 -1.39 0.33 -1.61
C PHE A 4 0.06 0.06 -1.19
N LEU A 5 0.77 1.09 -0.72
CA LEU A 5 2.19 1.02 -0.40
C LEU A 5 2.44 0.29 0.93
N PHE A 6 1.72 0.67 1.99
CA PHE A 6 1.93 0.09 3.31
C PHE A 6 1.57 -1.40 3.39
N PRO A 7 0.52 -1.91 2.73
CA PRO A 7 0.29 -3.36 2.66
C PRO A 7 1.49 -4.11 2.07
N LYS A 8 2.11 -3.59 1.01
CA LYS A 8 3.28 -4.24 0.37
C LYS A 8 4.49 -4.25 1.30
N LEU A 9 4.77 -3.12 1.96
CA LEU A 9 5.83 -3.04 2.97
C LEU A 9 5.53 -3.97 4.16
N LYS A 10 4.32 -3.92 4.69
CA LYS A 10 3.89 -4.73 5.83
C LYS A 10 4.00 -6.22 5.52
N ILE A 11 3.64 -6.68 4.33
CA ILE A 11 3.80 -8.09 3.94
C ILE A 11 5.26 -8.52 4.02
N GLN A 12 6.20 -7.67 3.59
CA GLN A 12 7.63 -7.99 3.55
C GLN A 12 8.30 -7.89 4.92
N LEU A 13 7.83 -6.98 5.78
CA LEU A 13 8.45 -6.69 7.07
C LEU A 13 7.79 -7.43 8.25
N LYS A 14 6.52 -7.83 8.13
CA LYS A 14 5.76 -8.42 9.24
C LYS A 14 6.38 -9.75 9.69
N GLY A 15 6.53 -9.89 11.00
CA GLY A 15 7.02 -11.13 11.63
C GLY A 15 8.54 -11.29 11.60
N ARG A 16 9.26 -10.32 11.01
CA ARG A 16 10.71 -10.29 10.99
C ARG A 16 11.22 -9.35 12.09
N ARG A 17 12.27 -9.77 12.77
CA ARG A 17 13.09 -8.89 13.62
C ARG A 17 14.30 -8.47 12.78
N PHE A 18 14.65 -7.20 12.90
CA PHE A 18 15.82 -6.60 12.26
C PHE A 18 16.75 -6.14 13.36
N GLU A 19 18.03 -6.46 13.25
CA GLU A 19 19.01 -6.13 14.29
C GLU A 19 19.48 -4.68 14.18
N THR A 20 19.38 -4.10 12.97
CA THR A 20 19.76 -2.70 12.72
C THR A 20 18.75 -1.95 11.87
N ILE A 21 18.85 -0.62 11.90
CA ILE A 21 18.01 0.26 11.08
C ILE A 21 18.35 0.13 9.61
N GLU A 22 19.63 -0.07 9.28
CA GLU A 22 20.12 -0.22 7.91
C GLU A 22 19.53 -1.47 7.25
N GLU A 23 19.40 -2.58 7.99
CA GLU A 23 18.75 -3.79 7.52
C GLU A 23 17.27 -3.54 7.18
N LEU A 24 16.54 -2.88 8.10
CA LEU A 24 15.14 -2.50 7.90
C LEU A 24 14.98 -1.57 6.67
N GLN A 25 15.88 -0.60 6.51
CA GLN A 25 15.88 0.34 5.38
C GLN A 25 16.16 -0.38 4.06
N ALA A 26 17.16 -1.25 4.01
CA ALA A 26 17.50 -2.02 2.82
C ALA A 26 16.34 -2.89 2.37
N GLU A 27 15.69 -3.60 3.31
CA GLU A 27 14.53 -4.43 3.04
C GLU A 27 13.33 -3.61 2.56
N SER A 28 13.08 -2.46 3.20
CA SER A 28 12.04 -1.52 2.75
C SER A 28 12.35 -1.00 1.33
N GLN A 29 13.60 -0.64 1.05
CA GLN A 29 14.04 -0.16 -0.26
C GLN A 29 13.85 -1.23 -1.34
N MET A 30 14.16 -2.50 -1.07
CA MET A 30 13.90 -3.59 -2.02
C MET A 30 12.43 -3.71 -2.40
N VAL A 31 11.49 -3.44 -1.48
CA VAL A 31 10.06 -3.43 -1.80
C VAL A 31 9.75 -2.29 -2.76
N LEU A 32 10.30 -1.11 -2.50
CA LEU A 32 10.07 0.10 -3.29
C LEU A 32 10.66 -0.04 -4.70
N ASP A 33 11.87 -0.58 -4.84
CA ASP A 33 12.56 -0.76 -6.12
C ASP A 33 11.84 -1.75 -7.06
N ARG A 34 11.06 -2.68 -6.50
CA ARG A 34 10.24 -3.62 -7.27
C ARG A 34 8.96 -2.99 -7.81
N LEU A 35 8.57 -1.80 -7.33
CA LEU A 35 7.36 -1.14 -7.81
C LEU A 35 7.59 -0.54 -9.19
N THR A 36 6.70 -0.87 -10.11
CA THR A 36 6.73 -0.34 -11.46
C THR A 36 5.78 0.84 -11.60
N LYS A 37 6.00 1.66 -12.64
CA LYS A 37 5.05 2.70 -13.04
C LYS A 37 3.62 2.14 -13.24
N LYS A 38 3.50 0.91 -13.75
CA LYS A 38 2.22 0.24 -13.96
C LYS A 38 1.50 -0.03 -12.64
N ASP A 39 2.23 -0.40 -11.59
CA ASP A 39 1.62 -0.62 -10.27
C ASP A 39 1.03 0.67 -9.70
N PHE A 40 1.73 1.79 -9.87
CA PHE A 40 1.21 3.10 -9.49
C PHE A 40 0.00 3.52 -10.32
N GLN A 41 0.03 3.32 -11.65
CA GLN A 41 -1.13 3.56 -12.51
C GLN A 41 -2.34 2.75 -12.07
N GLY A 42 -2.16 1.47 -11.75
CA GLY A 42 -3.20 0.61 -11.18
C GLY A 42 -3.72 1.15 -9.85
N CYS A 43 -2.85 1.59 -8.95
CA CYS A 43 -3.24 2.22 -7.69
C CYS A 43 -4.12 3.47 -7.91
N PHE A 44 -3.78 4.33 -8.87
CA PHE A 44 -4.59 5.50 -9.18
C PHE A 44 -5.97 5.13 -9.72
N HIS A 45 -6.06 4.10 -10.55
CA HIS A 45 -7.36 3.59 -11.02
C HIS A 45 -8.21 3.03 -9.87
N THR A 46 -7.62 2.21 -8.98
CA THR A 46 -8.31 1.73 -7.78
C THR A 46 -8.75 2.87 -6.87
N TRP A 47 -7.94 3.94 -6.78
CA TRP A 47 -8.28 5.11 -5.97
C TRP A 47 -9.51 5.85 -6.49
N GLN A 48 -9.70 5.93 -7.81
CA GLN A 48 -10.92 6.50 -8.41
C GLN A 48 -12.16 5.70 -7.97
N GLY A 49 -12.12 4.37 -8.06
CA GLY A 49 -13.25 3.54 -7.58
C GLY A 49 -13.52 3.69 -6.08
N ARG A 50 -12.49 3.97 -5.27
CA ARG A 50 -12.67 4.30 -3.84
C ARG A 50 -13.34 5.65 -3.63
N TRP A 51 -13.01 6.68 -4.43
CA TRP A 51 -13.75 7.95 -4.38
C TRP A 51 -15.24 7.68 -4.61
N ASP A 52 -15.59 6.93 -5.65
CA ASP A 52 -16.99 6.66 -5.98
C ASP A 52 -17.71 5.99 -4.80
N ARG A 53 -17.09 4.99 -4.17
CA ARG A 53 -17.65 4.38 -2.96
C ARG A 53 -17.80 5.36 -1.80
N CYS A 54 -16.89 6.29 -1.62
CA CYS A 54 -16.99 7.34 -0.61
C CYS A 54 -18.23 8.23 -0.84
N VAL A 55 -18.47 8.62 -2.09
CA VAL A 55 -19.66 9.41 -2.47
C VAL A 55 -20.94 8.63 -2.19
N HIS A 56 -21.01 7.36 -2.61
CA HIS A 56 -22.18 6.50 -2.34
C HIS A 56 -22.40 6.26 -0.85
N SER A 57 -21.32 6.21 -0.08
CA SER A 57 -21.35 6.05 1.39
C SER A 57 -21.65 7.35 2.12
N GLN A 58 -21.89 8.46 1.41
CA GLN A 58 -22.09 9.80 1.98
C GLN A 58 -20.96 10.25 2.91
N GLY A 59 -19.72 9.86 2.57
CA GLY A 59 -18.54 10.17 3.36
C GLY A 59 -18.31 9.26 4.57
N ASN A 60 -19.18 8.28 4.83
CA ASN A 60 -18.92 7.28 5.86
C ASN A 60 -17.69 6.43 5.50
N TYR A 61 -16.99 5.98 6.52
CA TYR A 61 -15.88 5.06 6.35
C TYR A 61 -16.38 3.72 5.80
N PHE A 62 -15.63 3.18 4.84
CA PHE A 62 -15.85 1.85 4.27
C PHE A 62 -14.50 1.14 4.19
N GLU A 63 -14.46 -0.11 4.61
CA GLU A 63 -13.29 -0.97 4.61
C GLU A 63 -13.61 -2.22 3.81
N GLY A 64 -12.96 -2.39 2.65
CA GLY A 64 -13.06 -3.59 1.81
C GLY A 64 -14.44 -3.85 1.20
N ASP A 65 -14.50 -3.94 -0.12
CA ASP A 65 -15.18 -5.11 -0.68
C ASP A 65 -14.05 -5.90 -1.32
N GLY A 66 -13.89 -7.16 -0.90
CA GLY A 66 -13.10 -8.12 -1.64
C GLY A 66 -13.65 -8.29 -3.06
#